data_AF-A0A0C9X4E4-F1
#
_entry.id   AF-A0A0C9X4E4-F1
#
_cell.length_a   1.000
_cell.length_b   1.000
_cell.length_c   1.000
_cell.angle_alpha   90.00
_cell.angle_beta   90.00
_cell.angle_gamma   90.00
#
_symmetry.space_group_name_H-M   'P 1'
#
loop_
_entity.id
_entity.type
_entity.pdbx_description
1 polymer ?
#
loop_
_entity_poly.entity_id
_entity_poly.type
_entity_poly.pdbx_seq_one_letter_code
_entity_poly.pdbx_strand_id
1 'polypeptide(L)'
;ASKNQPIDIFNVIRKNRGDPAFNWFLPKLQDHLLGHLKGCEFDGDMHEDYSDEDCNSLQIVGQKFYSVQTCCLFYTTYDLQQESDMINPRMHPDIMLRSPETDEGAEPYWYARVIGIYHTNVWAE
;
A
#
# COMPACT_ATOMS: atom_id res chain seq x y z
N ALA A 1 -13.26 -5.80 5.59
CA ALA A 1 -13.29 -4.51 6.31
C ALA A 1 -14.54 -3.70 5.95
N SER A 2 -14.87 -2.65 6.72
CA SER A 2 -16.10 -1.85 6.56
C SER A 2 -16.15 -1.09 5.23
N LYS A 3 -17.29 -1.13 4.52
CA LYS A 3 -17.49 -0.47 3.21
C LYS A 3 -18.14 0.92 3.31
N ASN A 4 -18.11 1.54 4.49
CA ASN A 4 -18.93 2.72 4.80
C ASN A 4 -18.45 4.03 4.16
N GLN A 5 -17.20 4.10 3.70
CA GLN A 5 -16.60 5.31 3.11
C GLN A 5 -16.07 5.02 1.71
N PRO A 6 -16.95 4.78 0.71
CA PRO A 6 -16.53 4.49 -0.65
C PRO A 6 -15.95 5.74 -1.30
N ILE A 7 -14.81 5.56 -1.95
CA ILE A 7 -14.07 6.60 -2.65
C ILE A 7 -13.75 6.07 -4.05
N ASP A 8 -14.20 6.78 -5.07
CA ASP A 8 -13.88 6.45 -6.46
C ASP A 8 -12.44 6.84 -6.78
N ILE A 9 -11.69 5.89 -7.35
CA ILE A 9 -10.25 5.99 -7.57
C ILE A 9 -9.92 7.14 -8.53
N PHE A 10 -10.64 7.24 -9.65
CA PHE A 10 -10.40 8.27 -10.64
C PHE A 10 -10.75 9.67 -10.12
N ASN A 11 -11.78 9.77 -9.28
CA ASN A 11 -12.13 11.04 -8.64
C ASN A 11 -11.02 11.53 -7.70
N VAL A 12 -10.38 10.63 -6.94
CA VAL A 12 -9.24 10.99 -6.08
C VAL A 12 -8.06 11.47 -6.91
N ILE A 13 -7.67 10.69 -7.92
CA ILE A 13 -6.55 11.04 -8.80
C ILE A 13 -6.80 12.41 -9.46
N ARG A 14 -8.04 12.65 -9.93
CA ARG A 14 -8.41 13.93 -10.53
C ARG A 14 -8.37 15.09 -9.54
N LYS A 15 -8.81 14.87 -8.31
CA LYS A 15 -8.84 15.91 -7.26
C LYS A 15 -7.45 16.31 -6.80
N ASN A 16 -6.52 15.35 -6.77
CA ASN A 16 -5.14 15.54 -6.32
C ASN A 16 -4.16 15.75 -7.48
N ARG A 17 -4.63 16.28 -8.63
CA ARG A 17 -3.75 16.62 -9.75
C ARG A 17 -2.72 17.67 -9.31
N GLY A 18 -1.44 17.34 -9.45
CA GLY A 18 -0.32 18.19 -9.06
C GLY A 18 0.32 17.81 -7.72
N ASP A 19 -0.29 16.89 -6.96
CA ASP A 19 0.37 16.28 -5.81
C ASP A 19 1.37 15.21 -6.31
N PRO A 20 2.66 15.32 -5.96
CA PRO A 20 3.67 14.33 -6.34
C PRO A 20 3.32 12.90 -5.93
N ALA A 21 2.60 12.70 -4.83
CA ALA A 21 2.20 11.38 -4.35
C ALA A 21 1.18 10.69 -5.28
N PHE A 22 0.47 11.48 -6.10
CA PHE A 22 -0.53 10.96 -7.05
C PHE A 22 0.01 10.81 -8.48
N ASN A 23 1.28 11.14 -8.72
CA ASN A 23 1.93 10.88 -10.00
C ASN A 23 2.06 9.37 -10.22
N TRP A 24 1.56 8.88 -11.35
CA TRP A 24 1.56 7.45 -11.69
C TRP A 24 0.87 6.55 -10.65
N PHE A 25 -0.04 7.11 -9.85
CA PHE A 25 -0.65 6.40 -8.73
C PHE A 25 -1.35 5.10 -9.14
N LEU A 26 -2.14 5.12 -10.22
CA LEU A 26 -2.90 3.95 -10.63
C LEU A 26 -2.00 2.81 -11.15
N PRO A 27 -1.05 3.05 -12.07
CA PRO A 27 -0.07 2.01 -12.45
C PRO A 27 0.69 1.46 -11.25
N LYS A 28 1.29 2.31 -10.42
CA LYS A 28 2.04 1.88 -9.22
C LYS A 28 1.19 1.04 -8.26
N LEU A 29 -0.10 1.35 -8.15
CA LEU A 29 -1.01 0.56 -7.35
C LEU A 29 -1.30 -0.81 -7.98
N GLN A 30 -1.51 -0.87 -9.29
CA GLN A 30 -1.72 -2.14 -9.99
C GLN A 30 -0.50 -3.05 -9.84
N ASP A 31 0.71 -2.50 -10.04
CA ASP A 31 1.97 -3.23 -9.87
C ASP A 31 2.12 -3.77 -8.45
N HIS A 32 1.89 -2.92 -7.45
CA HIS A 32 1.95 -3.32 -6.05
C HIS A 32 0.96 -4.44 -5.71
N LEU A 33 -0.27 -4.35 -6.21
CA LEU A 33 -1.29 -5.38 -5.97
C LEU A 33 -0.96 -6.69 -6.71
N LEU A 34 -0.45 -6.62 -7.93
CA LEU A 34 -0.02 -7.79 -8.71
C LEU A 34 1.14 -8.52 -8.05
N GLY A 35 2.17 -7.79 -7.61
CA GLY A 35 3.30 -8.37 -6.87
C GLY A 35 2.84 -9.09 -5.61
N HIS A 36 1.90 -8.50 -4.87
CA HIS A 36 1.31 -9.14 -3.69
C HIS A 36 0.46 -10.38 -4.02
N LEU A 37 -0.26 -10.39 -5.14
CA LEU A 37 -1.05 -11.56 -5.57
C LEU A 37 -0.17 -12.70 -6.10
N LYS A 38 0.96 -12.37 -6.75
CA LYS A 38 1.96 -13.34 -7.23
C LYS A 38 2.89 -13.85 -6.11
N GLY A 39 2.88 -13.21 -4.94
CA GLY A 39 3.70 -13.59 -3.79
C GLY A 39 5.16 -13.14 -3.91
N CYS A 40 5.43 -12.08 -4.68
CA CYS A 40 6.77 -11.50 -4.80
C CYS A 40 7.18 -10.84 -3.49
N GLU A 41 8.46 -11.00 -3.09
CA GLU A 41 9.01 -10.38 -1.89
C GLU A 41 9.22 -8.88 -2.08
N PHE A 42 8.78 -8.06 -1.12
CA PHE A 42 8.94 -6.60 -1.14
C PHE A 42 10.42 -6.19 -1.24
N ASP A 43 10.82 -5.66 -2.40
CA ASP A 43 12.17 -5.20 -2.72
C ASP A 43 12.34 -3.68 -2.58
N GLY A 44 11.31 -2.99 -2.12
CA GLY A 44 11.32 -1.54 -1.92
C GLY A 44 10.79 -0.73 -3.09
N ASP A 45 10.81 -1.30 -4.28
CA ASP A 45 10.35 -0.67 -5.50
C ASP A 45 9.76 -1.76 -6.39
N MET A 46 8.59 -2.25 -5.97
CA MET A 46 7.76 -3.23 -6.67
C MET A 46 7.34 -2.67 -8.03
N HIS A 47 8.30 -2.66 -8.93
CA HIS A 47 8.27 -2.21 -10.31
C HIS A 47 8.91 -3.33 -11.14
N GLU A 48 8.48 -4.58 -10.91
CA GLU A 48 8.43 -5.49 -12.03
C GLU A 48 7.57 -4.78 -13.07
N ASP A 49 8.14 -4.48 -14.24
CA ASP A 49 7.42 -3.87 -15.36
C ASP A 49 6.36 -4.88 -15.83
N TYR A 50 5.23 -4.94 -15.12
CA TYR A 50 4.11 -5.79 -15.47
C TYR A 50 3.58 -5.33 -16.82
N SER A 51 3.40 -6.28 -17.74
CA SER A 51 2.79 -6.00 -19.03
C SER A 51 1.40 -5.41 -18.85
N ASP A 52 0.93 -4.61 -19.81
CA ASP A 52 -0.46 -4.15 -19.86
C ASP A 52 -1.45 -5.33 -19.76
N GLU A 53 -1.06 -6.51 -20.26
CA GLU A 53 -1.84 -7.75 -20.17
C GLU A 53 -1.99 -8.23 -18.72
N ASP A 54 -0.92 -8.18 -17.94
CA ASP A 54 -0.93 -8.52 -16.51
C ASP A 54 -1.77 -7.50 -15.73
N CYS A 55 -1.61 -6.21 -16.02
CA CYS A 55 -2.41 -5.15 -15.40
C CYS A 55 -3.91 -5.26 -15.74
N ASN A 56 -4.27 -5.76 -16.91
CA ASN A 56 -5.65 -6.00 -17.32
C ASN A 56 -6.28 -7.22 -16.63
N SER A 57 -5.47 -8.19 -16.17
CA SER A 57 -5.97 -9.32 -15.37
C SER A 57 -6.47 -8.87 -14.00
N LEU A 58 -5.93 -7.76 -13.48
CA LEU A 58 -6.29 -7.23 -12.17
C LEU A 58 -7.52 -6.34 -12.25
N GLN A 59 -8.56 -6.71 -11.50
CA GLN A 59 -9.77 -5.91 -11.40
C GLN A 59 -10.05 -5.47 -9.96
N ILE A 60 -10.15 -4.15 -9.78
CA ILE A 60 -10.54 -3.53 -8.53
C ILE A 60 -12.07 -3.45 -8.48
N VAL A 61 -12.69 -4.14 -7.53
CA VAL A 61 -14.15 -4.28 -7.46
C VAL A 61 -14.82 -2.93 -7.33
N GLY A 62 -15.58 -2.56 -8.36
CA GLY A 62 -16.33 -1.31 -8.42
C GLY A 62 -15.46 -0.06 -8.53
N GLN A 63 -14.16 -0.19 -8.83
CA GLN A 63 -13.20 0.90 -8.99
C GLN A 63 -13.22 1.87 -7.80
N LYS A 64 -13.33 1.31 -6.59
CA LYS A 64 -13.51 2.05 -5.35
C LYS A 64 -12.55 1.57 -4.27
N PHE A 65 -12.01 2.53 -3.55
CA PHE A 65 -11.40 2.32 -2.24
C PHE A 65 -12.38 2.60 -1.13
N TYR A 66 -12.09 2.05 0.03
CA TYR A 66 -12.82 2.35 1.25
C TYR A 66 -11.85 2.90 2.27
N SER A 67 -12.03 4.15 2.67
CA SER A 67 -11.15 4.77 3.66
C SER A 67 -11.39 4.16 5.04
N VAL A 68 -10.28 3.90 5.74
CA VAL A 68 -10.27 3.43 7.12
C VAL A 68 -9.52 4.46 7.96
N GLN A 69 -9.96 4.64 9.21
CA GLN A 69 -9.35 5.60 10.11
C GLN A 69 -8.03 5.11 10.70
N THR A 70 -7.91 3.80 10.92
CA THR A 70 -6.80 3.19 11.66
C THR A 70 -6.48 1.80 11.09
N CYS A 71 -5.19 1.46 11.01
CA CYS A 71 -4.72 0.12 10.65
C CYS A 71 -4.13 -0.51 11.90
N CYS A 72 -4.43 -1.79 12.13
CA CYS A 72 -3.87 -2.58 13.21
C CYS A 72 -3.03 -3.71 12.59
N LEU A 73 -1.74 -3.72 12.88
CA LEU A 73 -0.79 -4.73 12.42
C LEU A 73 -0.51 -5.68 13.58
N PHE A 74 -0.83 -6.95 13.42
CA PHE A 74 -0.51 -7.97 14.41
C PHE A 74 0.83 -8.61 14.05
N TYR A 75 1.72 -8.71 15.04
CA TYR A 75 3.01 -9.37 14.88
C TYR A 75 3.34 -10.22 16.10
N THR A 76 4.25 -11.16 15.90
CA THR A 76 4.73 -12.03 16.97
C THR A 76 6.08 -11.51 17.44
N THR A 77 6.17 -11.18 18.71
CA THR A 77 7.43 -10.80 19.37
C THR A 77 8.34 -12.03 19.56
N TYR A 78 9.62 -11.81 19.82
CA TYR A 78 10.59 -12.88 20.07
C TYR A 78 10.16 -13.83 21.21
N ASP A 79 9.42 -13.31 22.20
CA ASP A 79 8.91 -14.10 23.33
C ASP A 79 7.67 -14.93 22.97
N LEU A 80 7.38 -15.09 21.66
CA LEU A 80 6.21 -15.78 21.11
C LEU A 80 4.87 -15.18 21.58
N GLN A 81 4.88 -13.90 21.98
CA GLN A 81 3.67 -13.17 22.33
C GLN A 81 3.13 -12.43 21.11
N GLN A 82 1.82 -12.45 20.94
CA GLN A 82 1.15 -11.66 19.92
C GLN A 82 0.96 -10.24 20.43
N GLU A 83 1.52 -9.28 19.70
CA GLU A 83 1.35 -7.85 19.96
C GLU A 83 0.74 -7.18 18.73
N SER A 84 0.36 -5.91 18.87
CA SER A 84 -0.25 -5.14 17.80
C SER A 84 0.22 -3.69 17.78
N ASP A 85 0.57 -3.22 16.58
CA ASP A 85 0.81 -1.81 16.31
C ASP A 85 -0.40 -1.15 15.67
N MET A 86 -0.78 0.02 16.16
CA MET A 86 -1.91 0.78 15.66
C MET A 86 -1.45 2.04 14.94
N ILE A 87 -1.64 2.07 13.63
CA ILE A 87 -1.32 3.21 12.78
C ILE A 87 -2.55 4.12 12.70
N ASN A 88 -2.38 5.39 13.09
CA ASN A 88 -3.39 6.42 12.99
C ASN A 88 -2.83 7.64 12.23
N PRO A 89 -3.24 7.85 10.96
CA PRO A 89 -2.75 8.94 10.12
C PRO A 89 -2.99 10.35 10.71
N ARG A 90 -3.87 10.50 11.71
CA ARG A 90 -4.17 11.79 12.33
C ARG A 90 -3.34 12.11 13.57
N MET A 91 -2.88 11.08 14.30
CA MET A 91 -2.18 11.27 15.58
C MET A 91 -0.72 10.85 15.50
N HIS A 92 -0.46 9.68 14.94
CA HIS A 92 0.87 9.08 14.83
C HIS A 92 1.04 8.51 13.41
N PRO A 93 1.23 9.39 12.40
CA PRO A 93 1.31 8.98 11.00
C PRO A 93 2.71 8.51 10.60
N ASP A 94 3.74 8.82 11.39
CA ASP A 94 5.13 8.50 11.06
C ASP A 94 5.40 7.02 11.37
N ILE A 95 5.94 6.30 10.39
CA ILE A 95 6.26 4.88 10.47
C ILE A 95 7.70 4.65 10.02
N MET A 96 8.27 3.55 10.52
CA MET A 96 9.60 3.07 10.15
C MET A 96 9.46 1.69 9.52
N LEU A 97 10.06 1.49 8.36
CA LEU A 97 10.08 0.22 7.65
C LEU A 97 11.52 -0.29 7.57
N ARG A 98 11.69 -1.60 7.49
CA ARG A 98 13.00 -2.17 7.19
C ARG A 98 13.38 -1.81 5.76
N SER A 99 14.55 -1.20 5.58
CA SER A 99 15.09 -0.92 4.25
C SER A 99 15.44 -2.25 3.56
N PRO A 100 15.12 -2.41 2.26
CA PRO A 100 15.57 -3.53 1.46
C PRO A 100 17.04 -3.34 1.01
N GLU A 101 17.58 -2.14 1.12
CA GLU A 101 18.96 -1.84 0.75
C GLU A 101 19.92 -2.61 1.67
N THR A 102 20.82 -3.38 1.06
CA THR A 102 21.78 -4.25 1.78
C THR A 102 23.24 -3.81 1.55
N ASP A 103 23.46 -2.67 0.88
CA ASP A 103 24.79 -2.16 0.55
C ASP A 103 25.55 -1.68 1.80
N GLU A 104 26.89 -1.70 1.73
CA GLU A 104 27.73 -1.20 2.82
C GLU A 104 27.48 0.29 3.07
N GLY A 105 26.97 0.61 4.26
CA GLY A 105 26.62 1.97 4.65
C GLY A 105 25.19 2.39 4.29
N ALA A 106 24.36 1.47 3.77
CA ALA A 106 22.94 1.72 3.56
C ALA A 106 22.21 1.91 4.90
N GLU A 107 21.21 2.80 4.90
CA GLU A 107 20.38 3.03 6.07
C GLU A 107 19.50 1.80 6.33
N PRO A 108 19.54 1.19 7.52
CA PRO A 108 18.80 -0.05 7.81
C PRO A 108 17.29 0.14 7.82
N TYR A 109 16.81 1.39 7.89
CA TYR A 109 15.40 1.72 8.00
C TYR A 109 15.00 2.85 7.06
N TRP A 110 13.82 2.69 6.48
CA TRP A 110 13.10 3.75 5.78
C TRP A 110 12.13 4.45 6.72
N TYR A 111 11.97 5.75 6.50
CA TYR A 111 11.05 6.58 7.25
C TYR A 111 9.97 7.10 6.31
N ALA A 112 8.71 6.87 6.67
CA ALA A 112 7.59 7.29 5.87
C ALA A 112 6.50 7.92 6.75
N ARG A 113 5.67 8.76 6.12
CA ARG A 113 4.48 9.34 6.75
C ARG A 113 3.24 8.81 6.06
N VAL A 114 2.37 8.15 6.81
CA VAL A 114 1.11 7.61 6.31
C VAL A 114 0.12 8.76 6.08
N ILE A 115 -0.24 8.98 4.82
CA ILE A 115 -1.18 10.03 4.40
C ILE A 115 -2.65 9.57 4.56
N GLY A 116 -2.90 8.28 4.34
CA GLY A 116 -4.23 7.71 4.42
C GLY A 116 -4.20 6.19 4.38
N ILE A 117 -5.24 5.57 4.93
CA ILE A 117 -5.40 4.11 4.97
C ILE A 117 -6.66 3.77 4.19
N TYR A 118 -6.50 2.83 3.27
CA TYR A 118 -7.56 2.38 2.38
C TYR A 118 -7.56 0.87 2.33
N HIS A 119 -8.74 0.27 2.21
CA HIS A 119 -8.85 -1.12 1.79
C HIS A 119 -9.67 -1.22 0.51
N THR A 120 -9.39 -2.26 -0.24
CA THR A 120 -10.05 -2.54 -1.51
C THR A 120 -10.25 -4.03 -1.68
N ASN A 121 -11.26 -4.39 -2.47
CA ASN A 121 -11.45 -5.77 -2.90
C ASN A 121 -10.89 -5.90 -4.31
N VAL A 122 -9.96 -6.82 -4.49
CA VAL A 122 -9.31 -7.10 -5.77
C VAL A 122 -9.55 -8.55 -6.15
N TRP A 123 -9.72 -8.80 -7.44
CA TRP A 123 -9.61 -10.14 -8.01
C TRP A 123 -8.66 -10.09 -9.20
N ALA A 124 -7.92 -11.17 -9.41
CA ALA A 124 -7.17 -11.41 -10.62
C ALA A 124 -7.71 -12.70 -11.25
N GLU A 125 -7.83 -12.70 -12.57
CA GLU A 125 -8.16 -13.90 -13.38
C GLU A 125 -6.91 -14.64 -13.82
#